data_AF-A0A5E7HG70-F1
#
_entry.id   AF-A0A5E7HG70-F1
#
_cell.length_a   1.000
_cell.length_b   1.000
_cell.length_c   1.000
_cell.angle_alpha   90.00
_cell.angle_beta   90.00
_cell.angle_gamma   90.00
#
_symmetry.space_group_name_H-M   'P 1'
#
loop_
_entity.id
_entity.type
_entity.pdbx_description
1 polymer ?
#
loop_
_entity_poly.entity_id
_entity_poly.type
_entity_poly.pdbx_seq_one_letter_code
_entity_poly.pdbx_strand_id
1 'polypeptide(L)'
;MSKADELATKLKRTGVTRAEQAIDSWPSQVYELYRQIEHWLLPMTEVGLVLRRNSTHVFESDPEGETFDYAIDQLVIEGNLNTLTFDPVARFTADGEGRIEIHSKGQELALLRTVGEHGETHWWLQVIERAGQQLDAVALTENNLLSVVQEGLELWD
;
A
#
# COMPACT_ATOMS: atom_id res chain seq x y z
N MET A 1 -4.97 -28.85 -31.76
CA MET A 1 -5.20 -27.65 -30.92
C MET A 1 -5.29 -26.44 -31.82
N SER A 2 -6.18 -25.49 -31.51
CA SER A 2 -6.30 -24.23 -32.23
C SER A 2 -5.29 -23.20 -31.71
N LYS A 3 -4.93 -22.21 -32.53
CA LYS A 3 -4.15 -21.03 -32.10
C LYS A 3 -4.81 -20.30 -30.92
N ALA A 4 -6.15 -20.35 -30.84
CA ALA A 4 -6.90 -19.78 -29.70
C ALA A 4 -6.61 -20.53 -28.39
N ASP A 5 -6.52 -21.87 -28.43
CA ASP A 5 -6.23 -22.71 -27.25
C ASP A 5 -4.80 -22.47 -26.75
N GLU A 6 -3.85 -22.31 -27.68
CA GLU A 6 -2.46 -22.00 -27.36
C GLU A 6 -2.32 -20.62 -26.71
N LEU A 7 -3.02 -19.61 -27.22
CA LEU A 7 -3.04 -18.27 -26.64
C LEU A 7 -3.70 -18.26 -25.26
N ALA A 8 -4.82 -18.97 -25.10
CA ALA A 8 -5.49 -19.11 -23.80
C ALA A 8 -4.59 -19.78 -22.76
N THR A 9 -3.87 -20.83 -23.15
CA THR A 9 -2.92 -21.53 -22.26
C THR A 9 -1.76 -20.63 -21.85
N LYS A 10 -1.21 -19.86 -22.80
CA LYS A 10 -0.14 -18.88 -22.52
C LYS A 10 -0.63 -17.79 -21.57
N LEU A 11 -1.83 -17.26 -21.79
CA LEU A 11 -2.41 -16.21 -20.96
C LEU A 11 -2.61 -16.67 -19.51
N LYS A 12 -3.20 -17.86 -19.32
CA LYS A 12 -3.35 -18.47 -17.99
C LYS A 12 -2.01 -18.63 -17.27
N ARG A 13 -1.00 -19.18 -17.96
CA ARG A 13 0.34 -19.37 -17.38
C ARG A 13 0.98 -18.04 -16.97
N THR A 14 0.83 -16.99 -17.76
CA THR A 14 1.32 -15.65 -17.40
C THR A 14 0.61 -15.08 -16.18
N GLY A 15 -0.71 -15.30 -16.04
CA GLY A 15 -1.48 -14.93 -14.85
C GLY A 15 -0.96 -15.61 -13.58
N VAL A 16 -0.80 -16.94 -13.62
CA VAL A 16 -0.27 -17.75 -12.50
C VAL A 16 1.11 -17.25 -12.07
N THR A 17 2.04 -17.02 -13.00
CA THR A 17 3.38 -16.53 -12.65
C THR A 17 3.35 -15.14 -12.01
N ARG A 18 2.44 -14.26 -12.44
CA ARG A 18 2.28 -12.93 -11.81
C ARG A 18 1.72 -13.05 -10.39
N ALA A 19 0.77 -13.95 -10.17
CA ALA A 19 0.22 -14.22 -8.85
C ALA A 19 1.28 -14.73 -7.87
N GLU A 20 2.09 -15.72 -8.28
CA GLU A 20 3.21 -16.25 -7.50
C GLU A 20 4.22 -15.15 -7.13
N GLN A 21 4.59 -14.30 -8.11
CA GLN A 21 5.52 -13.19 -7.87
C GLN A 21 4.97 -12.16 -6.89
N ALA A 22 3.67 -11.85 -6.96
CA ALA A 22 3.03 -10.93 -6.01
C ALA A 22 3.00 -11.51 -4.60
N ILE A 23 2.68 -12.81 -4.46
CA ILE A 23 2.70 -13.53 -3.17
C ILE A 23 4.09 -13.41 -2.52
N ASP A 24 5.14 -13.70 -3.28
CA ASP A 24 6.51 -13.76 -2.75
C ASP A 24 7.07 -12.36 -2.43
N SER A 25 6.76 -11.36 -3.25
CA SER A 25 7.36 -10.02 -3.13
C SER A 25 6.61 -9.08 -2.18
N TRP A 26 5.29 -9.24 -2.03
CA TRP A 26 4.44 -8.27 -1.34
C TRP A 26 4.90 -7.91 0.08
N PRO A 27 5.11 -8.87 1.02
CA PRO A 27 5.53 -8.52 2.38
C PRO A 27 6.85 -7.76 2.43
N SER A 28 7.81 -8.14 1.57
CA SER A 28 9.11 -7.48 1.51
C SER A 28 8.99 -6.03 1.03
N GLN A 29 8.10 -5.77 0.06
CA GLN A 29 7.84 -4.44 -0.49
C GLN A 29 7.14 -3.52 0.51
N VAL A 30 6.16 -4.05 1.25
CA VAL A 30 5.51 -3.30 2.34
C VAL A 30 6.52 -2.94 3.43
N TYR A 31 7.37 -3.88 3.84
CA TYR A 31 8.36 -3.62 4.88
C TYR A 31 9.50 -2.70 4.43
N GLU A 32 9.83 -2.68 3.14
CA GLU A 32 10.75 -1.69 2.57
C GLU A 32 10.17 -0.29 2.61
N LEU A 33 8.91 -0.13 2.18
CA LEU A 33 8.18 1.12 2.32
C LEU A 33 8.14 1.59 3.79
N TYR A 34 7.80 0.71 4.72
CA TYR A 34 7.75 1.10 6.13
C TYR A 34 9.10 1.54 6.69
N ARG A 35 10.19 0.86 6.32
CA ARG A 35 11.54 1.32 6.70
C ARG A 35 11.85 2.72 6.15
N GLN A 36 11.40 3.02 4.92
CA GLN A 36 11.56 4.34 4.32
C GLN A 36 10.75 5.40 5.07
N ILE A 37 9.50 5.12 5.43
CA ILE A 37 8.64 6.00 6.22
C ILE A 37 9.24 6.23 7.62
N GLU A 38 9.66 5.16 8.30
CA GLU A 38 10.31 5.22 9.62
C GLU A 38 11.58 6.07 9.58
N HIS A 39 12.36 5.96 8.50
CA HIS A 39 13.55 6.79 8.30
C HIS A 39 13.22 8.28 8.15
N TRP A 40 12.23 8.63 7.33
CA TRP A 40 11.77 10.01 7.15
C TRP A 40 11.22 10.62 8.44
N LEU A 41 10.58 9.82 9.29
CA LEU A 41 9.96 10.28 10.54
C LEU A 41 10.91 10.26 11.75
N LEU A 42 12.16 9.82 11.58
CA LEU A 42 13.13 9.70 12.66
C LEU A 42 13.23 11.00 13.51
N PRO A 43 13.33 12.22 12.92
CA PRO A 43 13.42 13.45 13.72
C PRO A 43 12.17 13.72 14.58
N MET A 44 10.99 13.27 14.14
CA MET A 44 9.75 13.45 14.90
C MET A 44 9.66 12.49 16.09
N THR A 45 10.29 11.32 16.01
CA THR A 45 10.35 10.37 17.13
C THR A 45 11.11 10.92 18.32
N GLU A 46 12.12 11.77 18.07
CA GLU A 46 12.91 12.43 19.13
C GLU A 46 12.09 13.42 19.96
N VAL A 47 10.99 13.93 19.41
CA VAL A 47 10.07 14.88 20.08
C VAL A 47 8.74 14.25 20.50
N GLY A 48 8.65 12.92 20.47
CA GLY A 48 7.54 12.17 21.07
C GLY A 48 6.57 11.51 20.09
N LEU A 49 6.86 11.51 18.79
CA LEU A 49 6.12 10.67 17.84
C LEU A 49 6.39 9.19 18.13
N VAL A 50 5.34 8.38 18.21
CA VAL A 50 5.45 6.93 18.45
C VAL A 50 5.16 6.18 17.15
N LEU A 51 6.04 5.26 16.77
CA LEU A 51 5.90 4.38 15.61
C LEU A 51 5.80 2.92 16.07
N ARG A 52 4.81 2.18 15.57
CA ARG A 52 4.57 0.77 15.92
C ARG A 52 4.21 -0.05 14.70
N ARG A 53 4.64 -1.31 14.68
CA ARG A 53 4.17 -2.32 13.74
C ARG A 53 3.24 -3.27 14.47
N ASN A 54 2.00 -3.38 13.98
CA ASN A 54 0.99 -4.26 14.56
C ASN A 54 0.58 -5.29 13.53
N SER A 55 0.70 -6.58 13.86
CA SER A 55 0.27 -7.65 12.97
C SER A 55 -1.25 -7.57 12.74
N THR A 56 -1.65 -7.61 11.47
CA THR A 56 -3.03 -7.74 11.00
C THR A 56 -3.14 -8.93 10.04
N HIS A 57 -4.37 -9.25 9.63
CA HIS A 57 -4.67 -10.25 8.61
C HIS A 57 -5.30 -9.60 7.39
N VAL A 58 -4.82 -10.00 6.21
CA VAL A 58 -5.39 -9.62 4.92
C VAL A 58 -6.15 -10.80 4.35
N PHE A 59 -7.42 -10.54 4.02
CA PHE A 59 -8.28 -11.48 3.31
C PHE A 59 -8.56 -10.91 1.92
N GLU A 60 -8.03 -11.56 0.88
CA GLU A 60 -8.19 -11.09 -0.49
C GLU A 60 -8.41 -12.25 -1.46
N SER A 61 -8.68 -11.92 -2.71
CA SER A 61 -8.75 -12.90 -3.80
C SER A 61 -7.94 -12.41 -4.98
N ASP A 62 -7.30 -13.34 -5.69
CA ASP A 62 -6.68 -13.01 -6.97
C ASP A 62 -7.73 -12.79 -8.07
N PRO A 63 -7.32 -12.36 -9.28
CA PRO A 63 -8.24 -12.20 -10.40
C PRO A 63 -8.90 -13.49 -10.90
N GLU A 64 -8.38 -14.67 -10.55
CA GLU A 64 -8.97 -15.97 -10.89
C GLU A 64 -9.97 -16.47 -9.83
N GLY A 65 -10.06 -15.79 -8.68
CA GLY A 65 -10.98 -16.08 -7.58
C GLY A 65 -10.39 -16.98 -6.50
N GLU A 66 -9.08 -17.26 -6.53
CA GLU A 66 -8.40 -17.93 -5.43
C GLU A 66 -8.30 -17.00 -4.22
N THR A 67 -8.74 -17.48 -3.06
CA THR A 67 -8.79 -16.70 -1.81
C THR A 67 -7.53 -16.92 -0.98
N PHE A 68 -7.05 -15.86 -0.35
CA PHE A 68 -5.86 -15.90 0.50
C PHE A 68 -6.13 -15.23 1.84
N ASP A 69 -5.51 -15.79 2.88
CA ASP A 69 -5.49 -15.28 4.25
C ASP A 69 -4.02 -15.32 4.72
N TYR A 70 -3.47 -14.15 5.01
CA TYR A 70 -2.09 -14.04 5.48
C TYR A 70 -1.91 -12.89 6.46
N ALA A 71 -0.93 -13.05 7.34
CA ALA A 71 -0.54 -12.01 8.29
C ALA A 71 0.49 -11.06 7.67
N ILE A 72 0.33 -9.77 7.94
CA ILE A 72 1.27 -8.70 7.60
C ILE A 72 1.15 -7.59 8.64
N ASP A 73 2.20 -6.81 8.87
CA ASP A 73 2.10 -5.69 9.81
C ASP A 73 1.41 -4.47 9.16
N GLN A 74 0.60 -3.78 9.95
CA GLN A 74 0.23 -2.37 9.74
C GLN A 74 1.32 -1.49 10.36
N LEU A 75 1.53 -0.31 9.79
CA LEU A 75 2.32 0.75 10.44
C LEU A 75 1.38 1.75 11.12
N VAL A 76 1.55 1.90 12.43
CA VAL A 76 0.77 2.82 13.26
C VAL A 76 1.67 3.95 13.74
N ILE A 77 1.19 5.17 13.55
CA ILE A 77 1.86 6.41 13.91
C ILE A 77 0.97 7.16 14.90
N GLU A 78 1.51 7.52 16.06
CA GLU A 78 0.78 8.22 17.11
C GLU A 78 1.49 9.49 17.54
N GLY A 79 0.73 10.56 17.67
CA GLY A 79 1.20 11.87 18.10
C GLY A 79 0.02 12.81 18.29
N ASN A 80 0.15 13.81 19.17
CA ASN A 80 -0.89 14.80 19.43
C ASN A 80 -2.29 14.18 19.74
N LEU A 81 -2.32 13.07 20.49
CA LEU A 81 -3.54 12.32 20.83
C LEU A 81 -4.31 11.73 19.63
N ASN A 82 -3.71 11.76 18.44
CA ASN A 82 -4.27 11.24 17.20
C ASN A 82 -3.46 10.02 16.72
N THR A 83 -4.08 9.23 15.85
CA THR A 83 -3.51 8.02 15.27
C THR A 83 -3.69 8.04 13.76
N LEU A 84 -2.61 7.72 13.05
CA LEU A 84 -2.56 7.50 11.61
C LEU A 84 -2.11 6.06 11.38
N THR A 85 -2.90 5.27 10.63
CA THR A 85 -2.63 3.85 10.39
C THR A 85 -2.49 3.57 8.92
N PHE A 86 -1.40 2.90 8.54
CA PHE A 86 -1.13 2.38 7.20
C PHE A 86 -1.47 0.89 7.22
N ASP A 87 -2.61 0.54 6.63
CA ASP A 87 -3.19 -0.80 6.62
C ASP A 87 -3.00 -1.48 5.26
N PRO A 88 -2.15 -2.50 5.11
CA PRO A 88 -2.08 -3.28 3.88
C PRO A 88 -3.42 -4.00 3.67
N VAL A 89 -4.11 -3.75 2.57
CA VAL A 89 -5.45 -4.31 2.33
C VAL A 89 -5.51 -5.35 1.21
N ALA A 90 -4.59 -5.28 0.25
CA ALA A 90 -4.55 -6.21 -0.88
C ALA A 90 -3.20 -6.14 -1.60
N ARG A 91 -2.71 -7.29 -2.08
CA ARG A 91 -1.64 -7.38 -3.08
C ARG A 91 -2.21 -7.45 -4.50
N PHE A 92 -3.46 -7.90 -4.65
CA PHE A 92 -4.15 -8.00 -5.94
C PHE A 92 -5.19 -6.90 -6.09
N THR A 93 -4.87 -5.90 -6.88
CA THR A 93 -5.74 -4.74 -7.08
C THR A 93 -5.97 -4.49 -8.57
N ALA A 94 -7.17 -4.03 -8.94
CA ALA A 94 -7.48 -3.75 -10.35
C ALA A 94 -6.66 -2.57 -10.92
N ASP A 95 -6.22 -1.68 -10.03
CA ASP A 95 -5.55 -0.41 -10.27
C ASP A 95 -4.04 -0.43 -9.93
N GLY A 96 -3.48 -1.56 -9.49
CA GLY A 96 -2.08 -1.64 -9.09
C GLY A 96 -1.58 -3.04 -8.73
N GLU A 97 -0.34 -3.09 -8.23
CA GLU A 97 0.37 -4.29 -7.75
C GLU A 97 0.43 -4.33 -6.21
N GLY A 98 -0.63 -3.81 -5.59
CA GLY A 98 -0.82 -3.76 -4.14
C GLY A 98 -1.31 -2.41 -3.64
N ARG A 99 -1.99 -2.43 -2.50
CA ARG A 99 -2.62 -1.27 -1.87
C ARG A 99 -2.47 -1.31 -0.36
N ILE A 100 -2.10 -0.15 0.18
CA ILE A 100 -2.12 0.14 1.61
C ILE A 100 -3.07 1.31 1.80
N GLU A 101 -4.10 1.15 2.63
CA GLU A 101 -4.98 2.26 3.01
C GLU A 101 -4.38 3.02 4.17
N ILE A 102 -4.60 4.33 4.20
CA ILE A 102 -4.15 5.22 5.25
C ILE A 102 -5.39 5.80 5.92
N HIS A 103 -5.57 5.45 7.18
CA HIS A 103 -6.71 5.85 7.98
C HIS A 103 -6.29 6.87 9.03
N SER A 104 -6.97 8.01 9.05
CA SER A 104 -6.95 8.96 10.16
C SER A 104 -8.31 9.62 10.30
N LYS A 105 -8.46 10.44 11.35
CA LYS A 105 -9.71 11.11 11.62
C LYS A 105 -10.04 12.11 10.50
N GLY A 106 -11.03 11.76 9.68
CA GLY A 106 -11.55 12.65 8.63
C GLY A 106 -10.84 12.54 7.28
N GLN A 107 -9.84 11.67 7.15
CA GLN A 107 -9.07 11.48 5.93
C GLN A 107 -8.89 9.99 5.65
N GLU A 108 -9.17 9.60 4.41
CA GLU A 108 -8.98 8.25 3.90
C GLU A 108 -8.11 8.37 2.64
N LEU A 109 -6.91 7.81 2.68
CA LEU A 109 -5.99 7.80 1.54
C LEU A 109 -5.59 6.37 1.20
N ALA A 110 -5.01 6.18 0.03
CA ALA A 110 -4.39 4.93 -0.38
C ALA A 110 -2.97 5.20 -0.88
N LEU A 111 -2.07 4.27 -0.59
CA LEU A 111 -0.83 4.08 -1.33
C LEU A 111 -1.05 2.94 -2.32
N LEU A 112 -0.96 3.26 -3.60
CA LEU A 112 -1.00 2.30 -4.69
C LEU A 112 0.43 1.95 -5.11
N ARG A 113 0.71 0.65 -5.17
CA ARG A 113 1.98 0.14 -5.68
C ARG A 113 1.89 -0.05 -7.18
N THR A 114 2.92 0.36 -7.89
CA THR A 114 3.13 0.00 -9.31
C THR A 114 4.53 -0.56 -9.49
N VAL A 115 4.69 -1.50 -10.41
CA VAL A 115 5.99 -2.07 -10.79
C VAL A 115 6.32 -1.63 -12.21
N GLY A 116 7.48 -1.01 -12.39
CA GLY A 116 7.95 -0.60 -13.71
C GLY A 116 8.55 -1.75 -14.53
N GLU A 117 8.94 -1.46 -15.76
CA GLU A 117 9.39 -2.48 -16.73
C GLU A 117 10.63 -3.25 -16.28
N HIS A 118 11.45 -2.68 -15.38
CA HIS A 118 12.67 -3.29 -14.87
C HIS A 118 12.50 -3.86 -13.45
N GLY A 119 11.26 -3.94 -12.95
CA GLY A 119 10.94 -4.46 -11.62
C GLY A 119 11.06 -3.44 -10.49
N GLU A 120 11.30 -2.16 -10.81
CA GLU A 120 11.33 -1.09 -9.84
C GLU A 120 9.95 -0.85 -9.22
N THR A 121 9.89 -0.72 -7.90
CA THR A 121 8.63 -0.47 -7.19
C THR A 121 8.47 1.03 -6.96
N HIS A 122 7.29 1.55 -7.30
CA HIS A 122 6.87 2.91 -7.02
C HIS A 122 5.59 2.91 -6.20
N TRP A 123 5.47 3.90 -5.31
CA TRP A 123 4.30 4.10 -4.46
C TRP A 123 3.65 5.45 -4.79
N TRP A 124 2.34 5.44 -4.95
CA TRP A 124 1.54 6.61 -5.31
C TRP A 124 0.50 6.87 -4.24
N LEU A 125 0.49 8.09 -3.71
CA LEU A 125 -0.51 8.55 -2.76
C LEU A 125 -1.75 9.04 -3.51
N GLN A 126 -2.91 8.55 -3.10
CA GLN A 126 -4.19 8.89 -3.68
C GLN A 126 -5.23 9.13 -2.58
N VAL A 127 -6.12 10.09 -2.77
CA VAL A 127 -7.27 10.29 -1.88
C VAL A 127 -8.33 9.23 -2.19
N ILE A 128 -8.81 8.52 -1.17
CA ILE A 128 -9.97 7.63 -1.30
C ILE A 128 -11.21 8.52 -1.24
N GLU A 129 -11.85 8.72 -2.38
CA GLU A 129 -12.94 9.70 -2.53
C GLU A 129 -14.06 9.56 -1.49
N ARG A 130 -14.48 10.72 -0.98
CA ARG A 130 -15.88 10.99 -0.65
C ARG A 130 -16.42 11.92 -1.75
N ALA A 131 -17.23 11.40 -2.68
CA ALA A 131 -18.06 12.14 -3.64
C ALA A 131 -17.63 12.33 -5.12
N GLY A 132 -16.95 11.36 -5.75
CA GLY A 132 -17.01 11.20 -7.21
C GLY A 132 -15.96 11.95 -8.04
N GLN A 133 -14.89 12.47 -7.43
CA GLN A 133 -13.82 13.17 -8.14
C GLN A 133 -12.43 12.60 -7.80
N GLN A 134 -11.87 11.85 -8.75
CA GLN A 134 -10.62 11.13 -8.54
C GLN A 134 -9.50 12.14 -8.70
N LEU A 135 -8.89 12.53 -7.58
CA LEU A 135 -7.67 13.32 -7.62
C LEU A 135 -6.54 12.46 -8.21
N ASP A 136 -5.67 13.09 -9.00
CA ASP A 136 -4.50 12.44 -9.58
C ASP A 136 -3.63 11.87 -8.47
N ALA A 137 -3.22 10.61 -8.62
CA ALA A 137 -2.28 9.99 -7.70
C ALA A 137 -0.91 10.68 -7.82
N VAL A 138 -0.33 11.06 -6.68
CA VAL A 138 0.97 11.74 -6.62
C VAL A 138 2.04 10.78 -6.12
N ALA A 139 3.28 10.92 -6.61
CA ALA A 139 4.36 10.06 -6.14
C ALA A 139 4.56 10.21 -4.61
N LEU A 140 4.78 9.11 -3.92
CA LEU A 140 5.14 9.14 -2.50
C LEU A 140 6.58 9.68 -2.37
N THR A 141 6.68 10.84 -1.73
CA THR A 141 7.93 11.49 -1.38
C THR A 141 7.90 11.82 0.11
N GLU A 142 9.06 12.14 0.69
CA GLU A 142 9.15 12.61 2.07
C GLU A 142 8.18 13.77 2.36
N ASN A 143 8.15 14.79 1.49
CA ASN A 143 7.28 15.95 1.66
C ASN A 143 5.78 15.60 1.63
N ASN A 144 5.38 14.72 0.71
CA ASN A 144 3.99 14.28 0.61
C ASN A 144 3.60 13.43 1.83
N LEU A 145 4.50 12.55 2.29
CA LEU A 145 4.28 11.79 3.53
C LEU A 145 4.14 12.73 4.72
N LEU A 146 5.06 13.69 4.90
CA LEU A 146 5.04 14.62 6.03
C LEU A 146 3.75 15.46 6.03
N SER A 147 3.21 15.80 4.87
CA SER A 147 1.91 16.47 4.75
C SER A 147 0.77 15.59 5.27
N VAL A 148 0.77 14.29 4.93
CA VAL A 148 -0.21 13.32 5.45
C VAL A 148 -0.08 13.14 6.96
N VAL A 149 1.15 13.06 7.48
CA VAL A 149 1.41 12.94 8.93
C VAL A 149 0.96 14.19 9.67
N GLN A 150 1.25 15.37 9.13
CA GLN A 150 0.82 16.64 9.69
C GLN A 150 -0.71 16.72 9.77
N GLU A 151 -1.41 16.41 8.68
CA GLU A 151 -2.87 16.43 8.63
C GLU A 151 -3.48 15.37 9.54
N GLY A 152 -3.05 14.11 9.42
CA GLY A 152 -3.61 12.99 10.15
C GLY A 152 -3.38 13.03 11.66
N LEU A 153 -2.35 13.73 12.12
CA LEU A 153 -2.07 13.96 13.54
C LEU A 153 -2.54 15.33 14.04
N GLU A 154 -3.19 16.13 13.18
CA GLU A 154 -3.65 17.49 13.47
C GLU A 154 -2.51 18.40 14.01
N LEU A 155 -1.31 18.33 13.42
CA LEU A 155 -0.14 19.13 13.82
C LEU A 155 -0.21 20.53 13.18
N TRP A 156 -1.00 21.41 13.77
CA TRP A 156 -1.16 22.80 13.35
C TRP A 156 -0.66 23.76 14.44
N ASP A 157 -0.18 24.94 14.01
CA ASP A 157 0.22 26.04 14.91
C ASP A 157 -0.95 26.63 15.72
#